data_AF-A0A2E0WYN5-F1
#
_entry.id   AF-A0A2E0WYN5-F1
#
_cell.length_a   1.000
_cell.length_b   1.000
_cell.length_c   1.000
_cell.angle_alpha   90.00
_cell.angle_beta   90.00
_cell.angle_gamma   90.00
#
_symmetry.space_group_name_H-M   'P 1'
#
loop_
_entity.id
_entity.type
_entity.pdbx_description
1 polymer ?
#
loop_
_entity_poly.entity_id
_entity_poly.type
_entity_poly.pdbx_seq_one_letter_code
_entity_poly.pdbx_strand_id
1 'polypeptide(L)'
;MTDAPDTEAIARLHEACQNLRRELAKVVIGQTEVVDQLLAALFAGGHCLLVGVPGLAKTLLVRTLAEALSLQFNRIQFTPDLMPSDITGADIIQQDAVSGERKFRFLPGPVFANVVLADEINRTPPKTQAALLEAMQERQVTAGGQRRELPNPFFVLATQNPIEQEGTYPLPEAQLDRFIMEVLVDYPSEDEELEIVKQTTADFTPSATATLSAAEIEQYVHLVRRVPIADHVAREALQLCRRTRVGRAEAAAIAEKYVRWGAGPRASQHLVLAAKARAAMDGRFFVDERDIRAAAKPVLRHRIITNYAAEADGVTPDAIVDELIAKA
;
A
#
# COMPACT_ATOMS: atom_id res chain seq x y z
N MET A 1 15.37 18.83 17.11
CA MET A 1 16.28 18.07 17.99
C MET A 1 15.74 16.66 18.04
N THR A 2 16.44 15.71 17.42
CA THR A 2 16.17 14.28 17.57
C THR A 2 16.72 13.88 18.94
N ASP A 3 15.88 13.40 19.83
CA ASP A 3 16.34 12.89 21.12
C ASP A 3 17.24 11.67 20.90
N ALA A 4 18.29 11.50 21.71
CA ALA A 4 19.17 10.31 21.68
C ALA A 4 18.42 8.95 21.52
N PRO A 5 17.28 8.69 22.21
CA PRO A 5 16.48 7.49 21.99
C PRO A 5 15.97 7.29 20.55
N ASP A 6 15.69 8.36 19.79
CA ASP A 6 15.19 8.24 18.42
C ASP A 6 16.30 7.84 17.44
N THR A 7 17.55 8.21 17.73
CA THR A 7 18.69 7.79 16.90
C THR A 7 18.96 6.29 17.01
N GLU A 8 18.87 5.73 18.23
CA GLU A 8 18.99 4.29 18.44
C GLU A 8 17.80 3.54 17.81
N ALA A 9 16.58 4.07 17.95
CA ALA A 9 15.40 3.47 17.34
C ALA A 9 15.48 3.42 15.80
N ILE A 10 16.04 4.45 15.17
CA ILE A 10 16.27 4.46 13.71
C ILE A 10 17.33 3.43 13.30
N ALA A 11 18.40 3.26 14.08
CA ALA A 11 19.39 2.22 13.81
C ALA A 11 18.77 0.81 13.91
N ARG A 12 17.93 0.56 14.91
CA ARG A 12 17.19 -0.71 15.05
C ARG A 12 16.21 -0.95 13.91
N LEU A 13 15.47 0.08 13.48
CA LEU A 13 14.60 -0.01 12.30
C LEU A 13 15.40 -0.35 11.04
N HIS A 14 16.54 0.30 10.83
CA HIS A 14 17.41 0.02 9.68
C HIS A 14 17.86 -1.45 9.65
N GLU A 15 18.37 -1.96 10.79
CA GLU A 15 18.78 -3.36 10.92
C GLU A 15 17.60 -4.32 10.70
N ALA A 16 16.43 -4.02 11.27
CA ALA A 16 15.22 -4.80 11.05
C ALA A 16 14.81 -4.84 9.57
N CYS A 17 14.88 -3.71 8.86
CA CYS A 17 14.62 -3.68 7.41
C CYS A 17 15.65 -4.47 6.61
N GLN A 18 16.93 -4.44 6.97
CA GLN A 18 17.94 -5.29 6.34
C GLN A 18 17.66 -6.78 6.56
N ASN A 19 17.24 -7.16 7.78
CA ASN A 19 16.85 -8.54 8.10
C ASN A 19 15.63 -8.96 7.30
N LEU A 20 14.58 -8.13 7.25
CA LEU A 20 13.38 -8.38 6.45
C LEU A 20 13.70 -8.58 4.97
N ARG A 21 14.52 -7.72 4.37
CA ARG A 21 14.95 -7.86 2.97
C ARG A 21 15.64 -9.20 2.73
N ARG A 22 16.54 -9.61 3.64
CA ARG A 22 17.23 -10.90 3.54
C ARG A 22 16.28 -12.08 3.66
N GLU A 23 15.30 -12.02 4.56
CA GLU A 23 14.29 -13.09 4.70
C GLU A 23 13.35 -13.16 3.49
N LEU A 24 12.92 -12.01 2.96
CA LEU A 24 12.06 -11.95 1.79
C LEU A 24 12.78 -12.44 0.53
N ALA A 25 14.06 -12.09 0.36
CA ALA A 25 14.87 -12.52 -0.78
C ALA A 25 15.05 -14.05 -0.88
N LYS A 26 14.80 -14.81 0.21
CA LYS A 26 14.81 -16.29 0.16
C LYS A 26 13.64 -16.88 -0.61
N VAL A 27 12.55 -16.12 -0.74
CA VAL A 27 11.28 -16.60 -1.31
C VAL A 27 10.90 -15.79 -2.54
N VAL A 28 11.09 -14.47 -2.50
CA VAL A 28 10.72 -13.52 -3.54
C VAL A 28 11.97 -13.01 -4.25
N ILE A 29 12.07 -13.29 -5.54
CA ILE A 29 13.22 -12.95 -6.37
C ILE A 29 12.92 -11.66 -7.17
N GLY A 30 13.92 -10.78 -7.31
CA GLY A 30 13.90 -9.58 -8.14
C GLY A 30 13.04 -8.39 -7.69
N GLN A 31 12.08 -8.60 -6.80
CA GLN A 31 11.11 -7.56 -6.40
C GLN A 31 11.61 -6.63 -5.27
N THR A 32 12.88 -6.23 -5.29
CA THR A 32 13.48 -5.45 -4.18
C THR A 32 12.83 -4.07 -4.04
N GLU A 33 12.60 -3.36 -5.15
CA GLU A 33 11.94 -2.04 -5.10
C GLU A 33 10.49 -2.15 -4.62
N VAL A 34 9.75 -3.17 -5.07
CA VAL A 34 8.38 -3.44 -4.63
C VAL A 34 8.36 -3.66 -3.12
N VAL A 35 9.27 -4.51 -2.60
CA VAL A 35 9.41 -4.76 -1.16
C VAL A 35 9.70 -3.46 -0.40
N ASP A 36 10.60 -2.62 -0.90
CA ASP A 36 10.92 -1.34 -0.27
C ASP A 36 9.72 -0.39 -0.22
N GLN A 37 8.93 -0.31 -1.31
CA GLN A 37 7.72 0.50 -1.36
C GLN A 37 6.64 -0.04 -0.39
N LEU A 38 6.47 -1.36 -0.29
CA LEU A 38 5.54 -1.99 0.65
C LEU A 38 5.93 -1.72 2.12
N LEU A 39 7.22 -1.87 2.45
CA LEU A 39 7.72 -1.55 3.79
C LEU A 39 7.58 -0.07 4.12
N ALA A 40 7.89 0.81 3.16
CA ALA A 40 7.73 2.25 3.33
C ALA A 40 6.26 2.63 3.59
N ALA A 41 5.32 2.01 2.87
CA ALA A 41 3.90 2.23 3.09
C ALA A 41 3.41 1.70 4.45
N LEU A 42 3.89 0.52 4.87
CA LEU A 42 3.59 -0.05 6.18
C LEU A 42 4.05 0.87 7.31
N PHE A 43 5.31 1.30 7.29
CA PHE A 43 5.87 2.18 8.32
C PHE A 43 5.34 3.62 8.23
N ALA A 44 4.85 4.06 7.07
CA ALA A 44 4.08 5.29 6.95
C ALA A 44 2.64 5.16 7.50
N GLY A 45 2.19 3.95 7.85
CA GLY A 45 0.86 3.65 8.37
C GLY A 45 -0.26 3.76 7.32
N GLY A 46 0.08 3.57 6.04
CA GLY A 46 -0.84 3.63 4.91
C GLY A 46 -1.14 2.25 4.31
N HIS A 47 -1.99 2.23 3.28
CA HIS A 47 -2.35 1.03 2.50
C HIS A 47 -1.81 1.13 1.08
N CYS A 48 -1.55 0.00 0.45
CA CYS A 48 -0.97 -0.05 -0.89
C CYS A 48 -1.92 -0.63 -1.93
N LEU A 49 -1.87 -0.08 -3.13
CA LEU A 49 -2.44 -0.67 -4.34
C LEU A 49 -1.31 -1.35 -5.12
N LEU A 50 -1.43 -2.64 -5.42
CA LEU A 50 -0.47 -3.43 -6.19
C LEU A 50 -1.02 -3.67 -7.59
N VAL A 51 -0.43 -2.99 -8.56
CA VAL A 51 -0.83 -3.10 -9.96
C VAL A 51 0.21 -3.92 -10.70
N GLY A 52 -0.26 -4.94 -11.42
CA GLY A 52 0.62 -5.80 -12.20
C GLY A 52 -0.20 -6.89 -12.88
N VAL A 53 0.38 -7.54 -13.88
CA VAL A 53 -0.31 -8.61 -14.60
C VAL A 53 -0.46 -9.88 -13.74
N PRO A 54 -1.35 -10.82 -14.10
CA PRO A 54 -1.45 -12.10 -13.42
C PRO A 54 -0.13 -12.88 -13.47
N GLY A 55 0.15 -13.67 -12.43
CA GLY A 55 1.34 -14.54 -12.39
C GLY A 55 2.61 -13.93 -11.80
N LEU A 56 2.64 -12.63 -11.49
CA LEU A 56 3.83 -11.96 -10.93
C LEU A 56 4.04 -12.19 -9.41
N ALA A 57 3.65 -13.36 -8.90
CA ALA A 57 3.86 -13.77 -7.51
C ALA A 57 3.35 -12.77 -6.43
N LYS A 58 2.42 -11.86 -6.76
CA LYS A 58 1.87 -10.85 -5.82
C LYS A 58 1.35 -11.48 -4.52
N THR A 59 0.59 -12.56 -4.64
CA THR A 59 0.07 -13.30 -3.47
C THR A 59 1.18 -13.92 -2.63
N LEU A 60 2.24 -14.45 -3.28
CA LEU A 60 3.41 -14.99 -2.59
C LEU A 60 4.13 -13.88 -1.83
N LEU A 61 4.43 -12.75 -2.49
CA LEU A 61 5.07 -11.59 -1.88
C LEU A 61 4.33 -11.13 -0.62
N VAL A 62 3.03 -10.91 -0.71
CA VAL A 62 2.25 -10.40 0.43
C VAL A 62 2.17 -11.42 1.56
N ARG A 63 2.02 -12.71 1.25
CA ARG A 63 2.02 -13.77 2.26
C ARG A 63 3.37 -13.85 2.97
N THR A 64 4.47 -13.88 2.22
CA THR A 64 5.82 -13.93 2.78
C THR A 64 6.14 -12.68 3.60
N LEU A 65 5.66 -11.50 3.19
CA LEU A 65 5.76 -10.28 4.00
C LEU A 65 5.06 -10.42 5.35
N ALA A 66 3.83 -10.95 5.37
CA ALA A 66 3.11 -11.17 6.62
C ALA A 66 3.80 -12.20 7.53
N GLU A 67 4.33 -13.29 6.95
CA GLU A 67 5.11 -14.30 7.67
C GLU A 67 6.38 -13.70 8.29
N ALA A 68 7.14 -12.92 7.52
CA ALA A 68 8.37 -12.26 7.99
C ALA A 68 8.13 -11.23 9.10
N LEU A 69 6.90 -10.72 9.21
CA LEU A 69 6.47 -9.73 10.21
C LEU A 69 5.66 -10.33 11.38
N SER A 70 5.50 -11.66 11.45
CA SER A 70 4.63 -12.33 12.43
C SER A 70 3.19 -11.78 12.49
N LEU A 71 2.65 -11.38 11.33
CA LEU A 71 1.33 -10.78 11.23
C LEU A 71 0.29 -11.78 10.76
N GLN A 72 -0.93 -11.69 11.29
CA GLN A 72 -2.05 -12.47 10.78
C GLN A 72 -2.37 -12.04 9.36
N PHE A 73 -2.42 -13.01 8.44
CA PHE A 73 -2.69 -12.80 7.03
C PHE A 73 -4.04 -13.35 6.63
N ASN A 74 -4.85 -12.56 5.94
CA ASN A 74 -6.05 -13.02 5.25
C ASN A 74 -6.05 -12.55 3.79
N ARG A 75 -6.57 -13.41 2.91
CA ARG A 75 -6.82 -13.10 1.50
C ARG A 75 -8.32 -13.02 1.25
N ILE A 76 -8.74 -11.96 0.58
CA ILE A 76 -10.10 -11.74 0.11
C ILE A 76 -10.04 -11.68 -1.41
N GLN A 77 -10.68 -12.63 -2.09
CA GLN A 77 -10.87 -12.56 -3.52
C GLN A 77 -12.11 -11.71 -3.80
N PHE A 78 -11.95 -10.61 -4.54
CA PHE A 78 -13.07 -9.78 -4.96
C PHE A 78 -13.72 -10.43 -6.18
N THR A 79 -14.95 -10.90 -6.01
CA THR A 79 -15.79 -11.47 -7.07
C THR A 79 -17.05 -10.62 -7.24
N PRO A 80 -17.76 -10.71 -8.39
CA PRO A 80 -18.96 -9.89 -8.62
C PRO A 80 -20.10 -10.13 -7.62
N ASP A 81 -20.14 -11.31 -7.01
CA ASP A 81 -21.13 -11.75 -6.03
C ASP A 81 -20.76 -11.47 -4.57
N LEU A 82 -19.54 -11.00 -4.31
CA LEU A 82 -19.05 -10.73 -2.96
C LEU A 82 -19.89 -9.62 -2.28
N MET A 83 -20.44 -9.92 -1.11
CA MET A 83 -21.24 -8.97 -0.33
C MET A 83 -20.38 -8.21 0.69
N PRO A 84 -20.79 -6.99 1.10
CA PRO A 84 -20.11 -6.24 2.16
C PRO A 84 -19.90 -7.05 3.45
N SER A 85 -20.89 -7.86 3.85
CA SER A 85 -20.83 -8.70 5.04
C SER A 85 -19.81 -9.84 4.95
N ASP A 86 -19.46 -10.27 3.74
CA ASP A 86 -18.44 -11.30 3.54
C ASP A 86 -17.03 -10.75 3.79
N ILE A 87 -16.89 -9.42 3.77
CA ILE A 87 -15.66 -8.69 4.09
C ILE A 87 -15.65 -8.33 5.57
N THR A 88 -16.71 -7.67 6.04
CA THR A 88 -16.76 -7.07 7.39
C THR A 88 -17.23 -8.04 8.46
N GLY A 89 -17.84 -9.16 8.10
CA GLY A 89 -18.47 -10.11 9.02
C GLY A 89 -19.96 -9.87 9.19
N ALA A 90 -20.63 -10.82 9.83
CA ALA A 90 -22.08 -10.81 10.01
C ALA A 90 -22.49 -11.39 11.36
N ASP A 91 -23.64 -10.97 11.87
CA ASP A 91 -24.29 -11.61 13.01
C ASP A 91 -25.07 -12.83 12.54
N ILE A 92 -24.72 -14.00 13.07
CA ILE A 92 -25.44 -15.24 12.85
C ILE A 92 -26.27 -15.60 14.08
N ILE A 93 -27.45 -16.17 13.87
CA ILE A 93 -28.25 -16.71 14.97
C ILE A 93 -27.72 -18.10 15.29
N GLN A 94 -27.10 -18.25 16.46
CA GLN A 94 -26.71 -19.55 16.99
C GLN A 94 -27.76 -20.00 17.99
N GLN A 95 -28.27 -21.22 17.82
CA GLN A 95 -29.15 -21.85 18.80
C GLN A 95 -28.30 -22.65 19.77
N ASP A 96 -28.47 -22.40 21.07
CA ASP A 96 -27.84 -23.19 22.11
C ASP A 96 -28.44 -24.60 22.10
N ALA A 97 -27.58 -25.62 21.94
CA ALA A 97 -28.01 -27.01 21.80
C ALA A 97 -28.65 -27.58 23.09
N VAL A 98 -28.42 -26.93 24.24
CA VAL A 98 -28.92 -27.39 25.55
C VAL A 98 -30.14 -26.58 25.98
N SER A 99 -30.12 -25.25 25.83
CA SER A 99 -31.22 -24.38 26.29
C SER A 99 -32.25 -24.05 25.21
N GLY A 100 -31.94 -24.26 23.92
CA GLY A 100 -32.80 -23.89 22.79
C GLY A 100 -32.89 -22.37 22.54
N GLU A 101 -32.20 -21.55 23.35
CA GLU A 101 -32.17 -20.09 23.18
C GLU A 101 -31.47 -19.68 21.89
N ARG A 102 -32.03 -18.69 21.20
CA ARG A 102 -31.41 -18.04 20.03
C ARG A 102 -30.55 -16.87 20.50
N LYS A 103 -29.25 -16.94 20.28
CA LYS A 103 -28.30 -15.84 20.55
C LYS A 103 -27.69 -15.34 19.24
N PHE A 104 -27.63 -14.03 19.06
CA PHE A 104 -26.86 -13.43 17.98
C PHE A 104 -25.38 -13.53 18.32
N ARG A 105 -24.59 -14.17 17.45
CA ARG A 105 -23.14 -14.26 17.55
C ARG A 105 -22.52 -13.63 16.32
N PHE A 106 -21.60 -12.69 16.54
CA PHE A 106 -20.83 -12.11 15.46
C PHE A 106 -19.78 -13.10 14.95
N LEU A 107 -19.76 -13.31 13.64
CA LEU A 107 -18.71 -14.00 12.93
C LEU A 107 -17.81 -12.95 12.26
N PRO A 108 -16.56 -12.76 12.72
CA PRO A 108 -15.65 -11.78 12.12
C PRO A 108 -15.35 -12.14 10.68
N GLY A 109 -15.42 -11.13 9.81
CA GLY A 109 -15.02 -11.27 8.42
C GLY A 109 -13.49 -11.33 8.25
N PRO A 110 -13.00 -11.60 7.03
CA PRO A 110 -11.58 -11.70 6.74
C PRO A 110 -10.79 -10.39 6.94
N VAL A 111 -11.45 -9.22 7.08
CA VAL A 111 -10.75 -7.97 7.44
C VAL A 111 -10.18 -7.95 8.85
N PHE A 112 -10.59 -8.87 9.74
CA PHE A 112 -10.02 -9.01 11.08
C PHE A 112 -8.68 -9.75 11.05
N ALA A 113 -7.71 -9.19 10.35
CA ALA A 113 -6.32 -9.65 10.27
C ALA A 113 -5.38 -8.44 10.19
N ASN A 114 -4.10 -8.63 10.48
CA ASN A 114 -3.11 -7.55 10.41
C ASN A 114 -2.75 -7.19 8.97
N VAL A 115 -2.65 -8.19 8.08
CA VAL A 115 -2.38 -8.02 6.65
C VAL A 115 -3.53 -8.61 5.86
N VAL A 116 -4.19 -7.77 5.07
CA VAL A 116 -5.30 -8.17 4.21
C VAL A 116 -4.91 -7.96 2.76
N LEU A 117 -4.83 -9.06 2.01
CA LEU A 117 -4.72 -9.02 0.55
C LEU A 117 -6.13 -8.98 -0.06
N ALA A 118 -6.49 -7.84 -0.66
CA ALA A 118 -7.73 -7.65 -1.39
C ALA A 118 -7.47 -7.84 -2.89
N ASP A 119 -7.59 -9.08 -3.35
CA ASP A 119 -7.22 -9.47 -4.72
C ASP A 119 -8.33 -9.09 -5.70
N GLU A 120 -7.96 -8.40 -6.79
CA GLU A 120 -8.85 -7.96 -7.87
C GLU A 120 -9.99 -7.05 -7.40
N ILE A 121 -9.66 -6.04 -6.58
CA ILE A 121 -10.65 -5.13 -5.95
C ILE A 121 -11.63 -4.49 -6.95
N ASN A 122 -11.22 -4.34 -8.20
CA ASN A 122 -12.03 -3.82 -9.30
C ASN A 122 -13.05 -4.82 -9.86
N ARG A 123 -13.18 -6.06 -9.37
CA ARG A 123 -14.16 -7.05 -9.86
C ARG A 123 -15.48 -7.09 -9.10
N THR A 124 -15.64 -6.25 -8.08
CA THR A 124 -16.85 -6.22 -7.24
C THR A 124 -17.54 -4.86 -7.32
N PRO A 125 -18.88 -4.77 -7.20
CA PRO A 125 -19.60 -3.50 -7.21
C PRO A 125 -19.11 -2.48 -6.17
N PRO A 126 -19.33 -1.16 -6.42
CA PRO A 126 -18.86 -0.08 -5.55
C PRO A 126 -19.29 -0.18 -4.07
N LYS A 127 -20.45 -0.80 -3.79
CA LYS A 127 -20.94 -0.96 -2.43
C LYS A 127 -20.05 -1.88 -1.58
N THR A 128 -19.51 -2.94 -2.16
CA THR A 128 -18.63 -3.88 -1.46
C THR A 128 -17.21 -3.32 -1.37
N GLN A 129 -16.73 -2.63 -2.42
CA GLN A 129 -15.48 -1.86 -2.37
C GLN A 129 -15.49 -0.86 -1.21
N ALA A 130 -16.61 -0.12 -1.06
CA ALA A 130 -16.78 0.84 0.03
C ALA A 130 -16.64 0.22 1.42
N ALA A 131 -17.07 -1.03 1.62
CA ALA A 131 -16.98 -1.71 2.91
C ALA A 131 -15.52 -1.94 3.36
N LEU A 132 -14.64 -2.36 2.44
CA LEU A 132 -13.21 -2.47 2.71
C LEU A 132 -12.57 -1.08 2.95
N LEU A 133 -12.93 -0.10 2.13
CA LEU A 133 -12.37 1.25 2.22
C LEU A 133 -12.81 2.01 3.49
N GLU A 134 -14.01 1.73 3.99
CA GLU A 134 -14.48 2.20 5.29
C GLU A 134 -13.65 1.56 6.41
N ALA A 135 -13.44 0.24 6.38
CA ALA A 135 -12.59 -0.45 7.34
C ALA A 135 -11.15 0.10 7.35
N MET A 136 -10.58 0.40 6.18
CA MET A 136 -9.28 1.06 6.04
C MET A 136 -9.24 2.45 6.71
N GLN A 137 -10.29 3.26 6.49
CA GLN A 137 -10.32 4.65 6.95
C GLN A 137 -10.64 4.77 8.44
N GLU A 138 -11.59 3.97 8.93
CA GLU A 138 -12.11 4.04 10.29
C GLU A 138 -11.34 3.13 11.26
N ARG A 139 -10.58 2.15 10.75
CA ARG A 139 -9.89 1.12 11.54
C ARG A 139 -10.81 0.33 12.49
N GLN A 140 -12.09 0.29 12.14
CA GLN A 140 -13.12 -0.46 12.84
C GLN A 140 -14.19 -0.90 11.85
N VAL A 141 -14.99 -1.87 12.26
CA VAL A 141 -16.20 -2.31 11.57
C VAL A 141 -17.39 -2.13 12.49
N THR A 142 -18.52 -1.67 11.94
CA THR A 142 -19.80 -1.68 12.65
C THR A 142 -20.70 -2.77 12.09
N ALA A 143 -21.06 -3.75 12.92
CA ALA A 143 -21.99 -4.82 12.58
C ALA A 143 -23.00 -5.01 13.72
N GLY A 144 -24.29 -5.13 13.38
CA GLY A 144 -25.35 -5.27 14.40
C GLY A 144 -25.48 -4.09 15.36
N GLY A 145 -25.03 -2.89 14.96
CA GLY A 145 -24.97 -1.71 15.82
C GLY A 145 -23.82 -1.71 16.83
N GLN A 146 -22.95 -2.72 16.83
CA GLN A 146 -21.76 -2.78 17.67
C GLN A 146 -20.51 -2.42 16.87
N ARG A 147 -19.67 -1.55 17.45
CA ARG A 147 -18.36 -1.20 16.91
C ARG A 147 -17.34 -2.26 17.32
N ARG A 148 -16.48 -2.64 16.38
CA ARG A 148 -15.44 -3.67 16.55
C ARG A 148 -14.14 -3.16 15.95
N GLU A 149 -13.12 -3.03 16.78
CA GLU A 149 -11.80 -2.56 16.34
C GLU A 149 -11.07 -3.60 15.51
N LEU A 150 -10.32 -3.15 14.50
CA LEU A 150 -9.45 -4.00 13.70
C LEU A 150 -8.10 -4.19 14.40
N PRO A 151 -7.38 -5.29 14.13
CA PRO A 151 -6.03 -5.51 14.68
C PRO A 151 -5.07 -4.38 14.32
N ASN A 152 -4.12 -4.06 15.20
CA ASN A 152 -3.05 -3.09 14.93
C ASN A 152 -1.69 -3.83 14.85
N PRO A 153 -0.87 -3.63 13.81
CA PRO A 153 -1.13 -2.85 12.60
C PRO A 153 -2.23 -3.47 11.74
N PHE A 154 -2.98 -2.60 11.03
CA PHE A 154 -3.93 -2.97 9.98
C PHE A 154 -3.40 -2.49 8.62
N PHE A 155 -2.91 -3.42 7.81
CA PHE A 155 -2.31 -3.15 6.51
C PHE A 155 -3.10 -3.84 5.41
N VAL A 156 -3.49 -3.08 4.39
CA VAL A 156 -4.32 -3.57 3.28
C VAL A 156 -3.53 -3.40 2.01
N LEU A 157 -3.46 -4.48 1.25
CA LEU A 157 -2.80 -4.58 -0.03
C LEU A 157 -3.87 -4.97 -1.04
N ALA A 158 -4.36 -3.99 -1.79
CA ALA A 158 -5.34 -4.24 -2.83
C ALA A 158 -4.62 -4.51 -4.14
N THR A 159 -5.04 -5.51 -4.92
CA THR A 159 -4.47 -5.73 -6.27
C THR A 159 -5.44 -5.27 -7.33
N GLN A 160 -4.89 -4.81 -8.45
CA GLN A 160 -5.63 -4.58 -9.68
C GLN A 160 -4.90 -5.22 -10.85
N ASN A 161 -5.68 -5.83 -11.75
CA ASN A 161 -5.20 -6.34 -13.01
C ASN A 161 -5.48 -5.30 -14.10
N PRO A 162 -4.44 -4.70 -14.72
CA PRO A 162 -4.63 -3.61 -15.70
C PRO A 162 -5.20 -4.08 -17.05
N ILE A 163 -5.13 -5.39 -17.35
CA ILE A 163 -5.54 -5.94 -18.66
C ILE A 163 -7.04 -6.25 -18.71
N GLU A 164 -7.65 -6.54 -17.56
CA GLU A 164 -9.01 -7.05 -17.49
C GLU A 164 -10.01 -5.90 -17.51
N GLN A 165 -10.68 -5.70 -18.65
CA GLN A 165 -11.65 -4.61 -18.84
C GLN A 165 -13.10 -5.06 -18.67
N GLU A 166 -13.39 -6.35 -18.86
CA GLU A 166 -14.75 -6.87 -18.83
C GLU A 166 -15.19 -7.21 -17.40
N GLY A 167 -16.38 -6.75 -16.99
CA GLY A 167 -16.91 -7.02 -15.65
C GLY A 167 -16.14 -6.31 -14.51
N THR A 168 -15.44 -5.21 -14.82
CA THR A 168 -14.72 -4.42 -13.81
C THR A 168 -15.40 -3.10 -13.48
N TYR A 169 -15.23 -2.69 -12.22
CA TYR A 169 -15.72 -1.47 -11.60
C TYR A 169 -14.50 -0.68 -11.11
N PRO A 170 -14.04 0.34 -11.87
CA PRO A 170 -12.87 1.11 -11.47
C PRO A 170 -13.14 1.81 -10.13
N LEU A 171 -12.11 1.85 -9.28
CA LEU A 171 -12.17 2.62 -8.04
C LEU A 171 -12.26 4.11 -8.40
N PRO A 172 -13.28 4.84 -7.90
CA PRO A 172 -13.30 6.29 -7.99
C PRO A 172 -12.04 6.90 -7.37
N GLU A 173 -11.64 8.06 -7.88
CA GLU A 173 -10.45 8.80 -7.43
C GLU A 173 -10.42 9.08 -5.93
N ALA A 174 -11.57 9.42 -5.35
CA ALA A 174 -11.70 9.63 -3.91
C ALA A 174 -11.41 8.35 -3.10
N GLN A 175 -11.54 7.18 -3.71
CA GLN A 175 -11.21 5.88 -3.12
C GLN A 175 -9.73 5.54 -3.30
N LEU A 176 -9.19 5.75 -4.51
CA LEU A 176 -7.75 5.62 -4.79
C LEU A 176 -6.90 6.51 -3.86
N ASP A 177 -7.36 7.71 -3.55
CA ASP A 177 -6.65 8.64 -2.64
C ASP A 177 -6.50 8.12 -1.20
N ARG A 178 -7.18 7.02 -0.81
CA ARG A 178 -6.98 6.35 0.49
C ARG A 178 -5.74 5.45 0.53
N PHE A 179 -5.20 5.08 -0.62
CA PHE A 179 -3.95 4.32 -0.70
C PHE A 179 -2.76 5.27 -0.69
N ILE A 180 -1.77 5.05 0.18
CA ILE A 180 -0.59 5.91 0.23
C ILE A 180 0.20 5.83 -1.07
N MET A 181 0.34 4.61 -1.61
CA MET A 181 1.10 4.29 -2.81
C MET A 181 0.32 3.34 -3.73
N GLU A 182 0.47 3.55 -5.02
CA GLU A 182 0.27 2.53 -6.05
C GLU A 182 1.64 2.00 -6.45
N VAL A 183 1.87 0.71 -6.27
CA VAL A 183 3.13 0.00 -6.50
C VAL A 183 2.96 -0.85 -7.75
N LEU A 184 3.84 -0.62 -8.73
CA LEU A 184 3.87 -1.38 -9.97
C LEU A 184 4.75 -2.62 -9.78
N VAL A 185 4.21 -3.78 -10.14
CA VAL A 185 4.95 -5.04 -10.22
C VAL A 185 5.08 -5.39 -11.70
N ASP A 186 6.31 -5.38 -12.19
CA ASP A 186 6.64 -5.71 -13.58
C ASP A 186 7.19 -7.14 -13.69
N TYR A 187 7.38 -7.61 -14.92
CA TYR A 187 8.03 -8.89 -15.17
C TYR A 187 9.47 -8.90 -14.63
N PRO A 188 9.91 -10.03 -14.06
CA PRO A 188 11.31 -10.21 -13.67
C PRO A 188 12.23 -10.15 -14.90
N SER A 189 13.50 -9.84 -14.67
CA SER A 189 14.55 -10.06 -15.67
C SER A 189 14.74 -11.55 -15.99
N GLU A 190 15.39 -11.88 -17.09
CA GLU A 190 15.66 -13.28 -17.48
C GLU A 190 16.39 -14.06 -16.37
N ASP A 191 17.38 -13.44 -15.72
CA ASP A 191 18.14 -14.07 -14.64
C ASP A 191 17.27 -14.34 -13.41
N GLU A 192 16.42 -13.37 -13.03
CA GLU A 192 15.46 -13.50 -11.93
C GLU A 192 14.38 -14.54 -12.25
N GLU A 193 13.86 -14.56 -13.48
CA GLU A 193 12.88 -15.53 -13.94
C GLU A 193 13.46 -16.95 -13.93
N LEU A 194 14.71 -17.12 -14.36
CA LEU A 194 15.42 -18.39 -14.30
C LEU A 194 15.57 -18.89 -12.85
N GLU A 195 15.88 -17.99 -11.91
CA GLU A 195 15.95 -18.33 -10.49
C GLU A 195 14.56 -18.71 -9.95
N ILE A 196 13.50 -18.00 -10.33
CA ILE A 196 12.11 -18.34 -9.98
C ILE A 196 11.76 -19.74 -10.49
N VAL A 197 12.09 -20.06 -11.74
CA VAL A 197 11.87 -21.38 -12.33
C VAL A 197 12.62 -22.45 -11.54
N LYS A 198 13.91 -22.25 -11.24
CA LYS A 198 14.71 -23.20 -10.45
C LYS A 198 14.14 -23.42 -9.05
N GLN A 199 13.74 -22.35 -8.36
CA GLN A 199 13.25 -22.41 -6.98
C GLN A 199 11.86 -23.05 -6.91
N THR A 200 10.94 -22.70 -7.82
CA THR A 200 9.56 -23.19 -7.79
C THR A 200 9.39 -24.61 -8.31
N THR A 201 10.37 -25.12 -9.07
CA THR A 201 10.39 -26.50 -9.58
C THR A 201 11.26 -27.45 -8.75
N ALA A 202 11.94 -26.95 -7.72
CA ALA A 202 12.66 -27.76 -6.76
C ALA A 202 11.72 -28.45 -5.77
N ASP A 203 12.13 -29.60 -5.22
CA ASP A 203 11.42 -30.30 -4.13
C ASP A 203 11.77 -29.66 -2.77
N PHE A 204 11.70 -28.33 -2.69
CA PHE A 204 11.96 -27.54 -1.50
C PHE A 204 11.15 -26.25 -1.54
N THR A 205 10.37 -26.01 -0.49
CA THR A 205 9.61 -24.75 -0.33
C THR A 205 10.37 -23.83 0.60
N PRO A 206 10.96 -22.73 0.12
CA PRO A 206 11.61 -21.76 1.00
C PRO A 206 10.56 -21.07 1.88
N SER A 207 10.98 -20.72 3.10
CA SER A 207 10.16 -19.96 4.04
C SER A 207 10.95 -18.79 4.62
N ALA A 208 10.26 -17.68 4.87
CA ALA A 208 10.81 -16.55 5.59
C ALA A 208 10.65 -16.77 7.10
N THR A 209 11.67 -16.39 7.86
CA THR A 209 11.59 -16.39 9.33
C THR A 209 11.07 -15.04 9.81
N ALA A 210 10.23 -15.07 10.84
CA ALA A 210 9.77 -13.87 11.51
C ALA A 210 10.95 -13.06 12.10
N THR A 211 10.97 -11.76 11.82
CA THR A 211 12.02 -10.84 12.29
C THR A 211 11.49 -9.69 13.14
N LEU A 212 10.19 -9.41 13.07
CA LEU A 212 9.52 -8.34 13.82
C LEU A 212 8.20 -8.82 14.40
N SER A 213 7.79 -8.19 15.48
CA SER A 213 6.47 -8.31 16.09
C SER A 213 5.55 -7.13 15.73
N ALA A 214 4.24 -7.34 15.86
CA ALA A 214 3.23 -6.28 15.67
C ALA A 214 3.48 -5.02 16.51
N ALA A 215 3.92 -5.20 17.76
CA ALA A 215 4.21 -4.09 18.68
C ALA A 215 5.42 -3.26 18.23
N GLU A 216 6.47 -3.91 17.70
CA GLU A 216 7.63 -3.21 17.15
C GLU A 216 7.26 -2.41 15.89
N ILE A 217 6.42 -2.99 15.02
CA ILE A 217 5.94 -2.29 13.82
C ILE A 217 5.17 -1.03 14.21
N GLU A 218 4.30 -1.09 15.22
CA GLU A 218 3.59 0.08 15.73
C GLU A 218 4.55 1.16 16.24
N GLN A 219 5.58 0.77 17.01
CA GLN A 219 6.62 1.71 17.46
C GLN A 219 7.33 2.38 16.28
N TYR A 220 7.65 1.63 15.23
CA TYR A 220 8.28 2.17 14.03
C TYR A 220 7.37 3.11 13.23
N VAL A 221 6.06 2.84 13.16
CA VAL A 221 5.09 3.78 12.57
C VAL A 221 5.09 5.13 13.30
N HIS A 222 5.16 5.10 14.64
CA HIS A 222 5.28 6.33 15.43
C HIS A 222 6.64 7.01 15.27
N LEU A 223 7.73 6.23 15.15
CA LEU A 223 9.08 6.73 14.89
C LEU A 223 9.15 7.48 13.56
N VAL A 224 8.63 6.89 12.47
CA VAL A 224 8.61 7.50 11.14
C VAL A 224 7.95 8.87 11.15
N ARG A 225 6.85 9.04 11.88
CA ARG A 225 6.17 10.35 11.99
C ARG A 225 7.05 11.43 12.63
N ARG A 226 7.93 11.04 13.57
CA ARG A 226 8.85 11.91 14.31
C ARG A 226 10.13 12.25 13.54
N VAL A 227 10.43 11.56 12.43
CA VAL A 227 11.57 11.91 11.57
C VAL A 227 11.46 13.37 11.13
N PRO A 228 12.47 14.22 11.39
CA PRO A 228 12.45 15.62 11.00
C PRO A 228 12.54 15.80 9.48
N ILE A 229 11.89 16.85 9.00
CA ILE A 229 11.95 17.30 7.61
C ILE A 229 12.16 18.81 7.62
N ALA A 230 13.09 19.30 6.79
CA ALA A 230 13.31 20.73 6.64
C ALA A 230 12.22 21.35 5.75
N ASP A 231 11.87 22.62 6.01
CA ASP A 231 10.80 23.31 5.29
C ASP A 231 11.00 23.36 3.77
N HIS A 232 12.25 23.43 3.28
CA HIS A 232 12.53 23.41 1.85
C HIS A 232 12.21 22.05 1.21
N VAL A 233 12.56 20.93 1.86
CA VAL A 233 12.22 19.58 1.42
C VAL A 233 10.71 19.34 1.46
N ALA A 234 10.03 19.79 2.52
CA ALA A 234 8.58 19.73 2.59
C ALA A 234 7.89 20.57 1.49
N ARG A 235 8.50 21.72 1.15
CA ARG A 235 8.04 22.60 0.07
C ARG A 235 8.26 21.98 -1.31
N GLU A 236 9.31 21.20 -1.53
CA GLU A 236 9.50 20.43 -2.77
C GLU A 236 8.35 19.45 -2.97
N ALA A 237 7.99 18.65 -1.96
CA ALA A 237 6.83 17.75 -2.02
C ALA A 237 5.52 18.51 -2.33
N LEU A 238 5.33 19.67 -1.68
CA LEU A 238 4.19 20.53 -1.94
C LEU A 238 4.18 21.05 -3.39
N GLN A 239 5.32 21.51 -3.90
CA GLN A 239 5.47 22.04 -5.26
C GLN A 239 5.20 20.96 -6.31
N LEU A 240 5.73 19.75 -6.14
CA LEU A 240 5.44 18.62 -7.03
C LEU A 240 3.93 18.39 -7.15
N CYS A 241 3.21 18.32 -6.03
CA CYS A 241 1.75 18.18 -6.06
C CYS A 241 1.05 19.38 -6.70
N ARG A 242 1.44 20.61 -6.35
CA ARG A 242 0.79 21.83 -6.86
C ARG A 242 0.95 22.00 -8.37
N ARG A 243 2.11 21.61 -8.91
CA ARG A 243 2.42 21.67 -10.34
C ARG A 243 1.58 20.73 -11.21
N THR A 244 0.89 19.75 -10.60
CA THR A 244 -0.08 18.88 -11.31
C THR A 244 -1.48 19.49 -11.44
N ARG A 245 -1.79 20.58 -10.72
CA ARG A 245 -3.17 21.10 -10.59
C ARG A 245 -3.49 22.08 -11.71
N VAL A 246 -4.09 21.58 -12.78
CA VAL A 246 -4.55 22.33 -13.97
C VAL A 246 -5.38 23.56 -13.60
N GLY A 247 -5.19 24.65 -14.35
CA GLY A 247 -5.91 25.92 -14.17
C GLY A 247 -5.42 26.74 -12.98
N ARG A 248 -4.26 26.40 -12.40
CA ARG A 248 -3.60 27.15 -11.33
C ARG A 248 -2.34 27.81 -11.85
N ALA A 249 -1.98 28.97 -11.30
CA ALA A 249 -0.79 29.73 -11.73
C ALA A 249 0.53 28.93 -11.63
N GLU A 250 0.57 27.92 -10.76
CA GLU A 250 1.75 27.07 -10.53
C GLU A 250 1.74 25.77 -11.34
N ALA A 251 0.71 25.53 -12.15
CA ALA A 251 0.62 24.32 -12.97
C ALA A 251 1.78 24.27 -13.98
N ALA A 252 2.42 23.11 -14.11
CA ALA A 252 3.45 22.92 -15.12
C ALA A 252 2.82 22.82 -16.52
N ALA A 253 3.57 23.24 -17.54
CA ALA A 253 3.11 23.17 -18.93
C ALA A 253 2.68 21.75 -19.35
N ILE A 254 3.42 20.71 -18.91
CA ILE A 254 3.04 19.31 -19.17
C ILE A 254 1.70 18.96 -18.50
N ALA A 255 1.44 19.47 -17.30
CA ALA A 255 0.20 19.22 -16.59
C ALA A 255 -0.98 19.92 -17.28
N GLU A 256 -0.83 21.19 -17.68
CA GLU A 256 -1.84 21.92 -18.46
C GLU A 256 -2.18 21.22 -19.78
N LYS A 257 -1.19 20.55 -20.39
CA LYS A 257 -1.40 19.82 -21.64
C LYS A 257 -2.08 18.46 -21.45
N TYR A 258 -1.65 17.69 -20.47
CA TYR A 258 -1.94 16.25 -20.40
C TYR A 258 -2.73 15.79 -19.19
N VAL A 259 -2.85 16.63 -18.15
CA VAL A 259 -3.59 16.28 -16.93
C VAL A 259 -5.03 16.76 -17.07
N ARG A 260 -5.98 15.91 -16.69
CA ARG A 260 -7.38 16.26 -16.48
C ARG A 260 -7.64 16.66 -15.03
N TRP A 261 -7.03 15.97 -14.09
CA TRP A 261 -7.15 16.24 -12.66
C TRP A 261 -5.84 15.91 -11.93
N GLY A 262 -5.35 16.87 -11.15
CA GLY A 262 -4.08 16.75 -10.44
C GLY A 262 -4.21 16.31 -8.98
N ALA A 263 -3.05 16.14 -8.35
CA ALA A 263 -2.92 15.60 -7.01
C ALA A 263 -3.47 16.55 -5.92
N GLY A 264 -4.30 15.98 -5.03
CA GLY A 264 -4.90 16.68 -3.90
C GLY A 264 -3.92 16.99 -2.75
N PRO A 265 -4.40 17.58 -1.63
CA PRO A 265 -3.55 17.84 -0.46
C PRO A 265 -2.98 16.58 0.20
N ARG A 266 -3.71 15.46 0.20
CA ARG A 266 -3.25 14.18 0.75
C ARG A 266 -1.99 13.68 0.08
N ALA A 267 -1.83 13.93 -1.23
CA ALA A 267 -0.63 13.58 -1.97
C ALA A 267 0.65 14.12 -1.31
N SER A 268 0.66 15.41 -0.93
CA SER A 268 1.82 16.02 -0.28
C SER A 268 2.11 15.43 1.11
N GLN A 269 1.07 15.04 1.85
CA GLN A 269 1.24 14.36 3.14
C GLN A 269 1.82 12.95 2.95
N HIS A 270 1.31 12.23 1.97
CA HIS A 270 1.78 10.88 1.62
C HIS A 270 3.20 10.87 1.08
N LEU A 271 3.59 11.86 0.26
CA LEU A 271 4.98 12.03 -0.17
C LEU A 271 5.92 12.19 1.02
N VAL A 272 5.57 13.08 1.95
CA VAL A 272 6.39 13.34 3.14
C VAL A 272 6.46 12.10 4.03
N LEU A 273 5.35 11.41 4.28
CA LEU A 273 5.34 10.20 5.10
C LEU A 273 6.14 9.05 4.46
N ALA A 274 5.98 8.84 3.16
CA ALA A 274 6.77 7.88 2.39
C ALA A 274 8.27 8.19 2.43
N ALA A 275 8.63 9.47 2.25
CA ALA A 275 10.01 9.93 2.29
C ALA A 275 10.63 9.78 3.69
N LYS A 276 9.86 10.07 4.75
CA LYS A 276 10.27 9.81 6.14
C LYS A 276 10.50 8.32 6.40
N ALA A 277 9.59 7.46 5.92
CA ALA A 277 9.72 6.02 6.07
C ALA A 277 11.00 5.52 5.39
N ARG A 278 11.22 5.93 4.13
CA ARG A 278 12.43 5.60 3.37
C ARG A 278 13.70 6.08 4.06
N ALA A 279 13.75 7.32 4.52
CA ALA A 279 14.90 7.85 5.25
C ALA A 279 15.22 7.04 6.50
N ALA A 280 14.21 6.69 7.29
CA ALA A 280 14.39 5.90 8.50
C ALA A 280 14.80 4.44 8.19
N MET A 281 14.24 3.84 7.14
CA MET A 281 14.63 2.50 6.66
C MET A 281 16.09 2.45 6.18
N ASP A 282 16.63 3.57 5.72
CA ASP A 282 18.05 3.73 5.34
C ASP A 282 18.95 4.10 6.54
N GLY A 283 18.41 4.12 7.76
CA GLY A 283 19.16 4.51 8.96
C GLY A 283 19.45 6.00 9.07
N ARG A 284 18.77 6.84 8.27
CA ARG A 284 18.97 8.29 8.27
C ARG A 284 17.98 8.99 9.20
N PHE A 285 18.49 10.02 9.87
CA PHE A 285 17.76 10.76 10.89
C PHE A 285 16.97 11.96 10.35
N PHE A 286 17.00 12.21 9.05
CA PHE A 286 16.30 13.32 8.41
C PHE A 286 15.95 12.97 6.96
N VAL A 287 14.90 13.61 6.46
CA VAL A 287 14.47 13.49 5.06
C VAL A 287 15.27 14.42 4.17
N ASP A 288 15.66 13.91 3.00
CA ASP A 288 16.35 14.66 1.96
C ASP A 288 15.51 14.68 0.68
N GLU A 289 15.81 15.58 -0.27
CA GLU A 289 15.07 15.77 -1.52
C GLU A 289 14.99 14.46 -2.34
N ARG A 290 16.06 13.67 -2.30
CA ARG A 290 16.12 12.33 -2.94
C ARG A 290 15.04 11.36 -2.45
N ASP A 291 14.51 11.55 -1.25
CA ASP A 291 13.44 10.72 -0.70
C ASP A 291 12.08 11.11 -1.22
N ILE A 292 11.86 12.42 -1.37
CA ILE A 292 10.66 12.96 -2.01
C ILE A 292 10.61 12.49 -3.46
N ARG A 293 11.72 12.59 -4.19
CA ARG A 293 11.83 12.17 -5.59
C ARG A 293 11.60 10.67 -5.77
N ALA A 294 12.17 9.84 -4.89
CA ALA A 294 11.96 8.39 -4.95
C ALA A 294 10.51 7.98 -4.61
N ALA A 295 9.85 8.69 -3.69
CA ALA A 295 8.45 8.45 -3.37
C ALA A 295 7.47 9.04 -4.41
N ALA A 296 7.94 9.90 -5.31
CA ALA A 296 7.09 10.70 -6.18
C ALA A 296 6.20 9.84 -7.10
N LYS A 297 6.77 8.91 -7.85
CA LYS A 297 6.00 8.04 -8.75
C LYS A 297 4.95 7.20 -8.02
N PRO A 298 5.32 6.36 -7.02
CA PRO A 298 4.34 5.49 -6.37
C PRO A 298 3.26 6.26 -5.63
N VAL A 299 3.53 7.48 -5.15
CA VAL A 299 2.51 8.30 -4.48
C VAL A 299 1.65 9.10 -5.46
N LEU A 300 2.18 9.55 -6.60
CA LEU A 300 1.46 10.48 -7.49
C LEU A 300 0.75 9.81 -8.66
N ARG A 301 1.17 8.62 -9.09
CA ARG A 301 0.65 7.99 -10.32
C ARG A 301 -0.87 7.79 -10.33
N HIS A 302 -1.44 7.30 -9.22
CA HIS A 302 -2.89 7.11 -9.06
C HIS A 302 -3.63 8.39 -8.63
N ARG A 303 -2.93 9.53 -8.58
CA ARG A 303 -3.47 10.84 -8.22
C ARG A 303 -3.39 11.85 -9.36
N ILE A 304 -2.84 11.43 -10.50
CA ILE A 304 -2.74 12.23 -11.72
C ILE A 304 -3.61 11.53 -12.75
N ILE A 305 -4.78 12.11 -13.02
CA ILE A 305 -5.69 11.62 -14.06
C ILE A 305 -5.30 12.31 -15.35
N THR A 306 -4.90 11.52 -16.34
CA THR A 306 -4.57 12.01 -17.68
C THR A 306 -5.83 12.34 -18.49
N ASN A 307 -5.69 13.17 -19.51
CA ASN A 307 -6.74 13.46 -20.49
C ASN A 307 -6.55 12.61 -21.76
N TYR A 308 -7.53 12.66 -22.67
CA TYR A 308 -7.47 11.91 -23.94
C TYR A 308 -6.26 12.26 -24.83
N ALA A 309 -5.73 13.49 -24.74
CA ALA A 309 -4.55 13.87 -25.51
C ALA A 309 -3.29 13.15 -25.00
N ALA A 310 -3.20 12.95 -23.69
CA ALA A 310 -2.12 12.17 -23.09
C ALA A 310 -2.18 10.70 -23.52
N GLU A 311 -3.38 10.11 -23.54
CA GLU A 311 -3.59 8.74 -24.04
C GLU A 311 -3.17 8.60 -25.50
N ALA A 312 -3.58 9.55 -26.35
CA ALA A 312 -3.22 9.56 -27.77
C ALA A 312 -1.69 9.72 -28.00
N ASP A 313 -1.03 10.54 -27.17
CA ASP A 313 0.41 10.77 -27.23
C ASP A 313 1.23 9.71 -26.46
N GLY A 314 0.59 8.74 -25.81
CA GLY A 314 1.25 7.71 -24.99
C GLY A 314 1.91 8.24 -23.72
N VAL A 315 1.47 9.39 -23.20
CA VAL A 315 2.03 10.04 -22.01
C VAL A 315 1.38 9.46 -20.76
N THR A 316 2.18 8.82 -19.91
CA THR A 316 1.73 8.21 -18.66
C THR A 316 1.83 9.17 -17.46
N PRO A 317 1.10 8.91 -16.35
CA PRO A 317 1.31 9.63 -15.10
C PRO A 317 2.77 9.62 -14.63
N ASP A 318 3.47 8.49 -14.76
CA ASP A 318 4.89 8.37 -14.39
C ASP A 318 5.78 9.28 -15.25
N ALA A 319 5.51 9.43 -16.56
CA ALA A 319 6.24 10.36 -17.43
C ALA A 319 6.02 11.83 -17.04
N ILE A 320 4.79 12.18 -16.62
CA ILE A 320 4.49 13.52 -16.09
C ILE A 320 5.28 13.77 -14.81
N VAL A 321 5.31 12.80 -13.89
CA VAL A 321 6.08 12.89 -12.64
C VAL A 321 7.57 13.06 -12.91
N ASP A 322 8.14 12.29 -13.85
CA ASP A 322 9.53 12.42 -14.26
C ASP A 322 9.87 13.83 -14.76
N GLU A 323 9.03 14.41 -15.63
CA GLU A 323 9.24 15.77 -16.10
C GLU A 323 9.14 16.81 -14.95
N LEU A 324 8.22 16.60 -14.01
CA LEU A 324 8.09 17.48 -12.85
C LEU A 324 9.34 17.45 -11.97
N ILE A 325 9.92 16.28 -11.74
CA ILE A 325 11.15 16.09 -10.96
C ILE A 325 12.36 16.67 -11.70
N ALA A 326 12.49 16.43 -13.01
CA ALA A 326 13.62 16.91 -13.80
C ALA A 326 13.70 18.46 -13.86
N LYS A 327 12.57 19.13 -13.67
CA LYS A 327 12.42 20.59 -13.65
C LYS A 327 12.25 21.17 -12.23
N ALA A 328 12.47 20.37 -11.19
CA ALA A 328 12.44 20.80 -9.77
C ALA A 328 13.86 21.14 -9.31
#